data_AF-A0A0F3RW81-F1
#
_entry.id   AF-A0A0F3RW81-F1
#
_cell.length_a   1.000
_cell.length_b   1.000
_cell.length_c   1.000
_cell.angle_alpha   90.00
_cell.angle_beta   90.00
_cell.angle_gamma   90.00
#
_symmetry.space_group_name_H-M   'P 1'
#
loop_
_entity.id
_entity.type
_entity.pdbx_description
1 polymer ?
#
loop_
_entity_poly.entity_id
_entity_poly.type
_entity_poly.pdbx_seq_one_letter_code
_entity_poly.pdbx_strand_id
1 'polypeptide(L)' 'MLTIYVDPKKQDQVVRLSDQDRGYLSVTKATEGPARYTFTFTGHAHPSFWHDGALSDGLEETVQSIDGTQKYQILFR' A
#
# COMPACT_ATOMS: atom_id res chain seq x y z
N MET A 1 4.94 13.40 -0.13
CA MET A 1 3.80 12.46 -0.17
C MET A 1 3.89 11.71 -1.48
N LEU A 2 3.72 10.39 -1.46
CA LEU A 2 3.78 9.53 -2.65
C LEU A 2 2.43 8.88 -2.92
N THR A 3 2.07 8.75 -4.20
CA THR A 3 0.81 8.10 -4.59
C THR A 3 1.06 6.65 -4.99
N ILE A 4 0.31 5.72 -4.43
CA ILE A 4 0.28 4.31 -4.81
C ILE A 4 -0.96 4.09 -5.68
N TYR A 5 -0.75 3.65 -6.92
CA TYR A 5 -1.85 3.31 -7.81
C TYR A 5 -2.24 1.83 -7.65
N VAL A 6 -3.51 1.59 -7.33
CA VAL A 6 -4.06 0.26 -7.00
C VAL A 6 -5.26 -0.05 -7.90
N ASP A 7 -5.30 -1.25 -8.47
CA ASP A 7 -6.53 -1.79 -9.09
C ASP A 7 -7.39 -2.42 -7.98
N PRO A 8 -8.54 -1.84 -7.58
CA PRO A 8 -9.32 -2.33 -6.45
C PRO A 8 -9.96 -3.71 -6.69
N LYS A 9 -9.90 -4.24 -7.92
CA LYS A 9 -10.46 -5.55 -8.27
C LYS A 9 -9.45 -6.69 -8.11
N LYS A 10 -8.18 -6.39 -7.87
CA LYS A 10 -7.11 -7.39 -7.74
C LYS A 10 -6.63 -7.51 -6.30
N GLN A 11 -6.58 -8.76 -5.83
CA GLN A 11 -6.06 -9.09 -4.49
C GLN A 11 -4.53 -9.08 -4.47
N ASP A 12 -3.91 -9.57 -5.52
CA ASP A 12 -2.46 -9.61 -5.69
C ASP A 12 -2.08 -8.81 -6.93
N GLN A 13 -1.20 -7.83 -6.79
CA GLN A 13 -0.79 -6.97 -7.91
C GLN A 13 0.53 -6.26 -7.68
N VAL A 14 1.23 -5.96 -8.78
CA VAL A 14 2.28 -4.96 -8.78
C VAL A 14 1.62 -3.59 -8.75
N VAL A 15 2.00 -2.76 -7.77
CA VAL A 15 1.55 -1.37 -7.65
C VAL A 15 2.64 -0.43 -8.15
N ARG A 16 2.26 0.68 -8.75
CA ARG A 16 3.19 1.72 -9.19
C ARG A 16 3.10 2.93 -8.27
N LEU A 17 4.24 3.54 -7.97
CA LEU A 17 4.32 4.77 -7.21
C LEU A 17 4.46 5.99 -8.16
N SER A 18 4.10 7.17 -7.67
CA SER A 18 4.18 8.42 -8.44
C SER A 18 5.61 8.80 -8.87
N ASP A 19 6.62 8.34 -8.15
CA ASP A 19 8.05 8.52 -8.47
C ASP A 19 8.61 7.48 -9.46
N GLN A 20 7.73 6.69 -10.07
CA GLN A 20 8.03 5.60 -11.01
C GLN A 20 8.57 4.32 -10.37
N ASP A 21 8.74 4.26 -9.04
CA ASP A 21 9.09 3.02 -8.37
C ASP A 21 7.89 2.04 -8.35
N ARG A 22 8.16 0.78 -7.97
CA ARG A 22 7.18 -0.30 -7.94
C ARG A 22 7.18 -0.99 -6.60
N GLY A 23 5.99 -1.41 -6.19
CA GLY A 23 5.79 -2.29 -5.04
C GLY A 23 4.92 -3.48 -5.41
N TYR A 24 4.65 -4.31 -4.42
CA TYR A 24 3.70 -5.40 -4.50
C TYR A 24 2.63 -5.22 -3.43
N LEU A 25 1.37 -5.37 -3.84
CA LEU A 25 0.23 -5.44 -2.94
C LEU A 25 -0.26 -6.89 -2.90
N SER A 26 -0.40 -7.42 -1.68
CA SER A 26 -1.13 -8.66 -1.40
C SER A 26 -2.29 -8.40 -0.44
N VAL A 27 -3.37 -9.15 -0.62
CA VAL A 27 -4.56 -9.07 0.24
C VAL A 27 -4.78 -10.40 0.94
N THR A 28 -4.68 -10.39 2.26
CA THR A 28 -5.00 -11.53 3.11
C THR A 28 -6.41 -11.35 3.66
N LYS A 29 -7.34 -12.19 3.22
CA LYS A 29 -8.69 -12.26 3.79
C LYS A 29 -8.68 -13.23 4.98
N ALA A 30 -8.92 -12.72 6.17
CA ALA A 30 -9.13 -13.58 7.34
C ALA A 30 -10.51 -14.24 7.25
N THR A 31 -10.62 -15.50 7.71
CA THR A 31 -11.92 -16.18 7.90
C THR A 31 -12.83 -15.45 8.88
N GLU A 32 -12.21 -14.78 9.87
CA GLU A 32 -12.87 -13.88 10.81
C GLU A 32 -12.00 -12.62 10.95
N GLY A 33 -12.61 -11.44 10.79
CA GLY A 33 -11.93 -10.14 10.90
C GLY A 33 -11.76 -9.37 9.58
N PRO A 34 -11.18 -8.16 9.63
CA PRO A 34 -11.00 -7.33 8.45
C PRO A 34 -9.94 -7.91 7.50
N ALA A 35 -10.08 -7.65 6.20
CA ALA A 35 -9.03 -7.96 5.23
C ALA A 35 -7.79 -7.12 5.51
N ARG A 36 -6.60 -7.71 5.33
CA ARG A 36 -5.32 -7.01 5.46
C ARG A 36 -4.69 -6.80 4.08
N TYR A 37 -4.39 -5.55 3.75
CA TYR A 37 -3.69 -5.14 2.54
C TYR A 37 -2.23 -4.89 2.91
N THR A 38 -1.30 -5.65 2.33
CA THR A 38 0.13 -5.54 2.62
C THR A 38 0.86 -4.97 1.42
N PHE A 39 1.49 -3.81 1.61
CA PHE A 39 2.31 -3.13 0.61
C PHE A 39 3.78 -3.41 0.88
N THR A 40 4.43 -4.09 -0.06
CA THR A 40 5.84 -4.48 0.01
C THR A 40 6.65 -3.71 -1.03
N PHE A 41 7.69 -3.01 -0.59
CA PHE A 41 8.62 -2.28 -1.46
C PHE A 41 10.04 -2.85 -1.30
N THR A 42 10.66 -3.17 -2.43
CA THR A 42 12.03 -3.73 -2.46
C THR A 42 13.05 -2.60 -2.61
N GLY A 43 14.20 -2.70 -1.94
CA GLY A 43 15.31 -1.75 -2.16
C GLY A 43 15.43 -0.60 -1.16
N HIS A 44 14.73 -0.66 -0.03
CA HIS A 44 14.81 0.30 1.10
C HIS A 44 14.47 1.77 0.79
N ALA A 45 14.11 2.11 -0.45
CA ALA A 45 13.70 3.48 -0.82
C ALA A 45 12.39 3.92 -0.15
N HIS A 46 11.51 2.95 0.17
CA HIS A 46 10.20 3.18 0.73
C HIS A 46 9.88 2.16 1.83
N PRO A 47 9.36 2.58 2.99
CA PRO A 47 8.96 1.66 4.03
C PRO A 47 7.71 0.88 3.60
N SER A 48 7.79 -0.45 3.72
CA SER A 48 6.65 -1.36 3.57
C SER A 48 5.68 -1.21 4.74
N PHE A 49 4.39 -1.43 4.52
CA PHE A 49 3.35 -1.26 5.54
C PHE A 49 2.14 -2.15 5.25
N TRP A 50 1.23 -2.25 6.21
CA TRP A 50 -0.07 -2.89 6.03
C TRP A 50 -1.22 -1.98 6.46
N HIS A 51 -2.38 -2.21 5.87
CA HIS A 51 -3.65 -1.58 6.24
C HIS A 51 -4.68 -2.66 6.54
N ASP A 52 -5.35 -2.54 7.68
CA ASP A 52 -6.45 -3.43 8.07
C ASP A 52 -7.80 -2.77 7.74
N GLY A 53 -8.67 -3.50 7.05
CA GLY A 53 -9.95 -3.01 6.55
C GLY A 53 -9.92 -2.71 5.06
N ALA A 54 -11.05 -2.27 4.52
CA ALA A 54 -11.14 -1.96 3.10
C ALA A 54 -10.28 -0.74 2.74
N LEU A 55 -9.66 -0.78 1.56
CA LEU A 55 -9.07 0.42 0.96
C LEU A 55 -10.20 1.32 0.41
N SER A 56 -9.96 2.62 0.44
CA SER A 56 -10.80 3.63 -0.22
C SER A 56 -9.97 4.47 -1.17
N ASP A 57 -10.58 4.92 -2.27
CA ASP A 57 -9.94 5.86 -3.18
C ASP A 57 -9.64 7.17 -2.46
N GLY A 58 -8.39 7.62 -2.50
CA GLY A 58 -7.90 8.79 -1.79
C GLY A 58 -7.44 8.53 -0.35
N LEU A 59 -7.43 7.28 0.13
CA LEU A 59 -6.95 6.94 1.48
C LEU A 59 -5.51 7.42 1.68
N GLU A 60 -5.25 8.06 2.82
CA GLU A 60 -3.91 8.52 3.20
C GLU A 60 -3.35 7.68 4.35
N GLU A 61 -2.10 7.24 4.21
CA GLU A 61 -1.39 6.43 5.20
C GLU A 61 -0.11 7.15 5.62
N THR A 62 0.14 7.20 6.93
CA THR A 62 1.38 7.75 7.49
C THR A 62 2.17 6.63 8.14
N VAL A 63 3.29 6.27 7.51
CA VAL A 63 4.14 5.15 7.90
C VAL A 63 5.39 5.67 8.59
N GLN A 64 5.58 5.26 9.84
CA GLN A 64 6.80 5.56 10.60
C GLN A 64 7.80 4.41 10.43
N SER A 65 9.04 4.77 10.09
CA SER A 65 10.15 3.83 9.90
C SER A 65 11.42 4.36 10.58
N ILE A 66 12.46 3.54 10.64
CA ILE A 66 13.76 3.94 11.20
C ILE A 66 14.40 5.12 10.44
N ASP A 67 14.12 5.23 9.14
CA ASP A 67 14.67 6.27 8.25
C ASP A 67 13.82 7.55 8.23
N GLY A 68 12.69 7.54 8.94
CA GLY A 68 11.78 8.67 9.08
C GLY A 68 10.32 8.32 8.79
N THR A 69 9.51 9.37 8.70
CA THR A 69 8.06 9.25 8.42
C THR A 69 7.79 9.47 6.94
N GLN A 70 7.06 8.55 6.33
CA GLN A 70 6.63 8.64 4.94
C GLN A 70 5.11 8.65 4.84
N LYS A 71 4.58 9.53 3.99
CA LYS A 71 3.14 9.63 3.73
C LYS A 71 2.80 9.09 2.35
N TYR A 72 1.79 8.23 2.29
CA TYR A 72 1.26 7.66 1.07
C TYR A 72 -0.19 8.10 0.86
N GLN A 73 -0.59 8.23 -0.40
CA GLN A 73 -1.98 8.31 -0.82
C GLN A 73 -2.27 7.14 -1.75
N ILE A 74 -3.37 6.42 -1.51
CA ILE A 74 -3.80 5.29 -2.33
C ILE A 74 -4.88 5.79 -3.29
N LEU A 75 -4.65 5.64 -4.59
CA LEU A 75 -5.62 5.99 -5.63
C LEU A 75 -5.97 4.77 -6.48
N PHE A 76 -7.25 4.62 -6.79
CA PHE A 76 -7.74 3.53 -7.62
C PHE A 76 -7.50 3.82 -9.11
N ARG A 77 -7.01 2.82 -9.84
CA ARG A 77 -6.67 2.95 -11.26
C ARG A 77 -6.96 1.68 -12.07
#